data_AF-N1UN92-F1
#
_entry.id   AF-N1UN92-F1
#
_cell.length_a   1.000
_cell.length_b   1.000
_cell.length_c   1.000
_cell.angle_alpha   90.00
_cell.angle_beta   90.00
_cell.angle_gamma   90.00
#
_symmetry.space_group_name_H-M   'P 1'
#
loop_
_entity.id
_entity.type
_entity.pdbx_description
1 polymer ?
#
loop_
_entity_poly.entity_id
_entity_poly.type
_entity_poly.pdbx_seq_one_letter_code
_entity_poly.pdbx_strand_id
1 'polypeptide(L)'
;MNISTLTRFEKIWTRNFISNLPQLTSMEPIRSLFGICQGKADVLVCGAGPSLILSLNDIKTYRKNLVLIAVDTALMVLWNFGIDPDLVFSVDPQVLNTKYLEGYNGNAKIVFDPTSSYHSLRLPGKFKNGFLPLLRSL
;
A
#
# COMPACT_ATOMS: atom_id res chain seq x y z
N MET A 1 9.17 -16.60 10.52
CA MET A 1 9.33 -15.17 10.89
C MET A 1 10.79 -14.94 11.22
N ASN A 2 11.45 -13.91 10.66
CA ASN A 2 12.88 -13.69 10.87
C ASN A 2 13.12 -13.02 12.24
N ILE A 3 13.87 -13.69 13.13
CA ILE A 3 14.14 -13.23 14.51
C ILE A 3 14.84 -11.86 14.49
N SER A 4 15.78 -11.66 13.57
CA SER A 4 16.50 -10.38 13.43
C SER A 4 15.57 -9.22 13.06
N THR A 5 14.57 -9.47 12.23
CA THR A 5 13.52 -8.48 11.88
C THR A 5 12.65 -8.19 13.10
N LEU A 6 12.28 -9.22 13.86
CA LEU A 6 11.44 -9.08 15.04
C LEU A 6 12.12 -8.25 16.13
N THR A 7 13.33 -8.62 16.54
CA THR A 7 14.10 -7.88 17.55
C THR A 7 14.38 -6.43 17.14
N ARG A 8 14.56 -6.17 15.83
CA ARG A 8 14.81 -4.82 15.33
C ARG A 8 13.56 -3.94 15.33
N PHE A 9 12.40 -4.50 15.01
CA PHE A 9 11.19 -3.71 14.75
C PHE A 9 10.10 -3.82 15.81
N GLU A 10 10.20 -4.73 16.79
CA GLU A 10 9.16 -4.93 17.83
C GLU A 10 8.69 -3.63 18.50
N LYS A 11 9.63 -2.74 18.86
CA LYS A 11 9.32 -1.48 19.55
C LYS A 11 8.65 -0.49 18.61
N ILE A 12 9.09 -0.46 17.35
CA ILE A 12 8.54 0.45 16.33
C ILE A 12 7.14 -0.01 15.94
N TRP A 13 6.94 -1.30 15.70
CA TRP A 13 5.61 -1.88 15.41
C TRP A 13 4.62 -1.61 16.53
N THR A 14 5.01 -1.86 17.78
CA THR A 14 4.14 -1.61 18.94
C THR A 14 3.77 -0.13 19.05
N ARG A 15 4.75 0.77 18.91
CA ARG A 15 4.52 2.22 18.96
C ARG A 15 3.61 2.69 17.83
N ASN A 16 3.86 2.23 16.60
CA ASN A 16 3.06 2.58 15.43
C ASN A 16 1.62 2.09 15.59
N PHE A 17 1.43 0.83 15.99
CA PHE A 17 0.11 0.26 16.23
C PHE A 17 -0.72 1.11 17.19
N ILE A 18 -0.17 1.42 18.38
CA ILE A 18 -0.85 2.26 19.37
C ILE A 18 -1.15 3.65 18.80
N SER A 19 -0.21 4.23 18.05
CA SER A 19 -0.36 5.57 17.45
C SER A 19 -1.39 5.61 16.32
N ASN A 20 -1.62 4.48 15.66
CA ASN A 20 -2.55 4.32 14.55
C ASN A 20 -3.97 4.01 15.02
N LEU A 21 -4.15 3.46 16.23
CA LEU A 21 -5.46 3.03 16.76
C LEU A 21 -6.62 4.00 16.46
N PRO A 22 -6.49 5.33 16.68
CA PRO A 22 -7.59 6.25 16.39
C PRO A 22 -8.00 6.33 14.91
N GLN A 23 -7.06 6.13 13.99
CA GLN A 23 -7.32 6.12 12.55
C GLN A 23 -7.82 4.74 12.09
N LEU A 24 -7.34 3.66 12.71
CA LEU A 24 -7.74 2.30 12.35
C LEU A 24 -9.24 2.07 12.56
N THR A 25 -9.85 2.73 13.55
CA THR A 25 -11.30 2.61 13.81
C THR A 25 -12.18 3.25 12.73
N SER A 26 -11.63 4.17 11.93
CA SER A 26 -12.34 4.80 10.80
C SER A 26 -12.07 4.15 9.44
N MET A 27 -11.22 3.12 9.38
CA MET A 27 -10.86 2.46 8.13
C MET A 27 -11.84 1.38 7.72
N GLU A 28 -11.95 1.17 6.41
CA GLU A 28 -12.74 0.07 5.85
C GLU A 28 -11.98 -1.26 5.98
N PRO A 29 -12.66 -2.37 6.32
CA PRO A 29 -12.01 -3.67 6.35
C PRO A 29 -11.69 -4.14 4.93
N ILE A 30 -10.56 -4.82 4.73
CA ILE A 30 -10.09 -5.27 3.41
C ILE A 30 -11.10 -6.15 2.65
N ARG A 31 -12.02 -6.81 3.37
CA ARG A 31 -13.12 -7.58 2.78
C ARG A 31 -14.02 -6.76 1.85
N SER A 32 -14.11 -5.44 2.06
CA SER A 32 -14.87 -4.54 1.18
C SER A 32 -14.27 -4.42 -0.22
N LEU A 33 -13.00 -4.84 -0.39
CA LEU A 33 -12.33 -4.95 -1.69
C LEU A 33 -12.55 -6.30 -2.37
N PHE A 34 -13.25 -7.26 -1.74
CA PHE A 34 -13.49 -8.55 -2.35
C PHE A 34 -14.36 -8.38 -3.60
N GLY A 35 -13.95 -9.04 -4.69
CA GLY A 35 -14.54 -8.85 -6.01
C GLY A 35 -13.86 -7.78 -6.87
N ILE A 36 -12.81 -7.08 -6.38
CA ILE A 36 -12.06 -6.10 -7.20
C ILE A 36 -11.46 -6.70 -8.48
N CYS A 37 -11.21 -8.01 -8.49
CA CYS A 37 -10.69 -8.74 -9.65
C CYS A 37 -11.80 -9.18 -10.64
N GLN A 38 -13.07 -8.93 -10.36
CA GLN A 38 -14.16 -9.37 -11.23
C GLN A 38 -14.06 -8.69 -12.60
N GLY A 39 -14.03 -9.49 -13.67
CA GLY A 39 -13.87 -9.00 -15.05
C GLY A 39 -12.44 -8.58 -15.41
N LYS A 40 -11.45 -8.87 -14.55
CA LYS A 40 -10.03 -8.69 -14.83
C LYS A 40 -9.39 -10.02 -15.20
N ALA A 41 -8.38 -9.98 -16.06
CA ALA A 41 -7.66 -11.16 -16.50
C ALA A 41 -6.73 -11.68 -15.39
N ASP A 42 -5.95 -10.78 -14.79
CA ASP A 42 -4.90 -11.14 -13.83
C ASP A 42 -4.66 -10.05 -12.77
N VAL A 43 -3.89 -10.41 -11.75
CA VAL A 43 -3.37 -9.51 -10.72
C VAL A 43 -1.85 -9.36 -10.90
N LEU A 44 -1.37 -8.12 -10.96
CA LEU A 44 0.06 -7.81 -10.98
C LEU A 44 0.46 -7.07 -9.72
N VAL A 45 1.49 -7.56 -9.02
CA VAL A 45 2.08 -6.91 -7.85
C VAL A 45 3.46 -6.38 -8.20
N CYS A 46 3.64 -5.07 -8.08
CA CYS A 46 4.88 -4.38 -8.41
C CYS A 46 5.67 -4.04 -7.14
N GLY A 47 6.88 -4.58 -7.04
CA GLY A 47 7.92 -4.14 -6.13
C GLY A 47 8.93 -3.21 -6.81
N ALA A 48 9.69 -2.43 -6.04
CA ALA A 48 10.68 -1.47 -6.57
C ALA A 48 12.01 -2.10 -7.03
N GLY A 49 11.97 -3.32 -7.57
CA GLY A 49 13.16 -3.93 -8.16
C GLY A 49 13.57 -3.21 -9.45
N PRO A 50 14.87 -3.21 -9.84
CA PRO A 50 15.32 -2.61 -11.10
C PRO A 50 14.56 -3.11 -12.33
N SER A 51 14.09 -4.36 -12.30
CA SER A 51 13.28 -4.97 -13.35
C SER A 51 11.94 -4.27 -13.58
N LEU A 52 11.39 -3.53 -12.60
CA LEU A 52 10.14 -2.80 -12.76
C LEU A 52 10.23 -1.81 -13.94
N ILE A 53 11.37 -1.12 -14.07
CA ILE A 53 11.60 -0.12 -15.12
C ILE A 53 11.48 -0.76 -16.51
N LEU A 54 12.00 -1.99 -16.65
CA LEU A 54 11.97 -2.73 -17.91
C LEU A 54 10.55 -3.14 -18.31
N SER A 55 9.64 -3.30 -17.34
CA SER A 55 8.27 -3.75 -17.57
C SER A 55 7.25 -2.61 -17.69
N LEU A 56 7.64 -1.33 -17.50
CA LEU A 56 6.68 -0.21 -17.45
C LEU A 56 5.81 -0.09 -18.71
N ASN A 57 6.39 -0.30 -19.89
CA ASN A 57 5.63 -0.24 -21.15
C ASN A 57 4.61 -1.38 -21.27
N ASP A 58 4.97 -2.59 -20.87
CA ASP A 58 4.06 -3.73 -20.88
C ASP A 58 2.94 -3.53 -19.88
N ILE A 59 3.27 -3.08 -18.66
CA ILE A 59 2.28 -2.77 -17.62
C ILE A 59 1.28 -1.74 -18.15
N LYS A 60 1.75 -0.69 -18.82
CA LYS A 60 0.89 0.34 -19.42
C LYS A 60 -0.01 -0.22 -20.52
N THR A 61 0.53 -1.11 -21.35
CA THR A 61 -0.19 -1.79 -22.45
C THR A 61 -1.35 -2.65 -21.91
N TYR A 62 -1.09 -3.44 -20.87
CA TYR A 62 -2.09 -4.35 -20.30
C TYR A 62 -2.91 -3.76 -19.15
N ARG A 63 -2.67 -2.49 -18.78
CA ARG A 63 -3.19 -1.85 -17.56
C ARG A 63 -4.70 -2.04 -17.35
N LYS A 64 -5.50 -1.96 -18.42
CA LYS A 64 -6.96 -2.07 -18.36
C LYS A 64 -7.44 -3.47 -17.94
N ASN A 65 -6.67 -4.51 -18.27
CA ASN A 65 -7.05 -5.90 -18.04
C ASN A 65 -6.54 -6.45 -16.70
N LEU A 66 -5.69 -5.70 -16.01
CA LEU A 66 -5.08 -6.10 -14.74
C LEU A 66 -5.75 -5.42 -13.55
N VAL A 67 -5.69 -6.09 -12.40
CA VAL A 67 -5.63 -5.41 -11.09
C VAL A 67 -4.17 -5.13 -10.79
N LEU A 68 -3.80 -3.86 -10.69
CA LEU A 68 -2.43 -3.44 -10.42
C LEU A 68 -2.25 -3.07 -8.96
N ILE A 69 -1.34 -3.74 -8.28
CA ILE A 69 -0.99 -3.51 -6.89
C ILE A 69 0.44 -2.97 -6.83
N ALA A 70 0.62 -1.79 -6.25
CA ALA A 70 1.95 -1.26 -5.95
C ALA A 70 2.26 -1.43 -4.47
N VAL A 71 3.49 -1.81 -4.13
CA VAL A 71 4.01 -1.57 -2.77
C VAL A 71 4.51 -0.13 -2.66
N ASP A 72 4.72 0.36 -1.43
CA ASP A 72 5.16 1.72 -1.13
C ASP A 72 6.23 2.25 -2.10
N THR A 73 7.34 1.53 -2.22
CA THR A 73 8.53 1.93 -2.99
C THR A 73 8.30 1.91 -4.50
N ALA A 74 7.31 1.15 -5.00
CA ALA A 74 7.00 1.05 -6.41
C ALA A 74 6.00 2.12 -6.88
N LEU A 75 5.25 2.72 -5.93
CA LEU A 75 4.16 3.64 -6.22
C LEU A 75 4.60 4.80 -7.12
N MET A 76 5.60 5.56 -6.68
CA MET A 76 6.02 6.74 -7.42
C MET A 76 6.70 6.41 -8.76
N VAL A 77 7.32 5.23 -8.89
CA VAL A 77 7.88 4.78 -10.17
C VAL A 77 6.76 4.58 -11.20
N LEU A 78 5.69 3.88 -10.81
CA LEU A 78 4.51 3.69 -11.66
C LEU A 78 3.80 5.02 -11.94
N TRP A 79 3.56 5.81 -10.89
CA TRP A 79 2.81 7.06 -10.99
C TRP A 79 3.50 8.09 -11.90
N ASN A 80 4.82 8.26 -11.74
CA ASN A 80 5.60 9.18 -12.58
C ASN A 80 5.64 8.74 -14.05
N PHE A 81 5.43 7.46 -14.35
CA PHE A 81 5.29 6.94 -15.72
C PHE A 81 3.85 7.05 -16.28
N GLY A 82 2.93 7.61 -15.49
CA GLY A 82 1.52 7.77 -15.83
C GLY A 82 0.70 6.48 -15.67
N ILE A 83 1.13 5.58 -14.78
CA ILE A 83 0.41 4.35 -14.45
C ILE A 83 -0.16 4.49 -13.03
N ASP A 84 -1.49 4.63 -12.93
CA ASP A 84 -2.18 4.63 -11.64
C ASP A 84 -2.45 3.19 -11.17
N PRO A 85 -1.98 2.76 -9.98
CA PRO A 85 -2.35 1.47 -9.42
C PRO A 85 -3.84 1.42 -9.03
N ASP A 86 -4.39 0.22 -8.92
CA ASP A 86 -5.71 0.03 -8.30
C ASP A 86 -5.59 0.03 -6.77
N LEU A 87 -4.53 -0.61 -6.27
CA LEU A 87 -4.21 -0.73 -4.85
C LEU A 87 -2.77 -0.30 -4.55
N VAL A 88 -2.57 0.31 -3.39
CA VAL A 88 -1.24 0.52 -2.79
C VAL A 88 -1.19 -0.21 -1.45
N PHE A 89 -0.18 -1.05 -1.25
CA PHE A 89 0.07 -1.70 0.05
C PHE A 89 1.19 -0.98 0.79
N SER A 90 0.85 -0.45 1.96
CA SER A 90 1.80 0.17 2.88
C SER A 90 2.00 -0.69 4.12
N VAL A 91 3.21 -1.25 4.26
CA VAL A 91 3.50 -2.27 5.29
C VAL A 91 4.69 -1.89 6.16
N ASP A 92 5.66 -1.14 5.62
CA ASP A 92 6.91 -0.89 6.34
C ASP A 92 6.70 0.07 7.54
N PRO A 93 7.21 -0.29 8.74
CA PRO A 93 7.08 0.54 9.94
C PRO A 93 7.97 1.79 9.95
N GLN A 94 9.00 1.84 9.10
CA GLN A 94 9.99 2.89 9.11
C GLN A 94 9.42 4.19 8.55
N VAL A 95 9.74 5.30 9.22
CA VAL A 95 9.29 6.64 8.80
C VAL A 95 9.76 7.00 7.40
N LEU A 96 10.95 6.52 7.00
CA LEU A 96 11.50 6.75 5.66
C LEU A 96 10.54 6.26 4.56
N ASN A 97 9.76 5.22 4.83
CA ASN A 97 8.81 4.65 3.89
C ASN A 97 7.73 5.66 3.47
N THR A 98 7.35 6.58 4.36
CA THR A 98 6.40 7.67 4.08
C THR A 98 6.81 8.51 2.87
N LYS A 99 8.12 8.68 2.64
CA LYS A 99 8.62 9.48 1.51
C LYS A 99 8.29 8.86 0.15
N TYR A 100 8.12 7.54 0.07
CA TYR A 100 7.72 6.88 -1.18
C TYR A 100 6.23 7.06 -1.49
N LEU A 101 5.45 7.51 -0.52
CA LEU A 101 4.03 7.81 -0.68
C LEU A 101 3.75 9.31 -0.87
N GLU A 102 4.68 10.15 -0.45
CA GLU A 102 4.55 11.60 -0.50
C GLU A 102 4.45 12.11 -1.95
N GLY A 103 3.51 13.03 -2.19
CA GLY A 103 3.26 13.61 -3.51
C GLY A 103 2.33 12.79 -4.41
N TYR A 104 1.95 11.56 -4.02
CA TYR A 104 0.95 10.79 -4.75
C TYR A 104 -0.45 11.42 -4.61
N ASN A 105 -1.09 11.69 -5.75
CA ASN A 105 -2.42 12.28 -5.85
C ASN A 105 -3.35 11.49 -6.79
N GLY A 106 -3.02 10.23 -7.08
CA GLY A 106 -3.83 9.35 -7.92
C GLY A 106 -5.04 8.75 -7.19
N ASN A 107 -5.64 7.73 -7.81
CA ASN A 107 -6.91 7.18 -7.35
C ASN A 107 -6.84 5.86 -6.60
N ALA A 108 -5.66 5.26 -6.48
CA ALA A 108 -5.47 3.97 -5.83
C ALA A 108 -6.07 3.95 -4.43
N LYS A 109 -6.65 2.80 -4.08
CA LYS A 109 -7.11 2.52 -2.73
C LYS A 109 -5.91 2.04 -1.90
N ILE A 110 -5.76 2.57 -0.70
CA ILE A 110 -4.55 2.35 0.09
C ILE A 110 -4.85 1.36 1.19
N VAL A 111 -4.15 0.23 1.16
CA VAL A 111 -4.23 -0.83 2.16
C VAL A 111 -3.06 -0.64 3.13
N PHE A 112 -3.39 -0.47 4.40
CA PHE A 112 -2.43 -0.17 5.46
C PHE A 112 -2.28 -1.33 6.44
N ASP A 113 -1.05 -1.75 6.67
CA ASP A 113 -0.75 -2.58 7.83
C ASP A 113 -0.91 -1.77 9.12
N PRO A 114 -1.58 -2.31 10.17
CA PRO A 114 -1.76 -1.61 11.44
C PRO A 114 -0.46 -1.08 12.08
N THR A 115 0.68 -1.72 11.78
CA THR A 115 1.99 -1.44 12.36
C THR A 115 2.89 -0.59 11.45
N SER A 116 2.40 -0.22 10.26
CA SER A 116 3.11 0.67 9.33
C SER A 116 3.37 2.03 9.98
N SER A 117 4.30 2.81 9.41
CA SER A 117 4.60 4.13 9.96
C SER A 117 3.34 5.00 10.12
N TYR A 118 3.10 5.52 11.32
CA TYR A 118 1.95 6.41 11.57
C TYR A 118 2.03 7.71 10.78
N HIS A 119 3.21 8.07 10.27
CA HIS A 119 3.38 9.22 9.38
C HIS A 119 2.68 9.02 8.05
N SER A 120 2.66 7.79 7.51
CA SER A 120 1.98 7.46 6.26
C SER A 120 0.46 7.70 6.35
N LEU A 121 -0.16 7.37 7.49
CA LEU A 121 -1.59 7.63 7.73
C LEU A 121 -1.94 9.11 7.94
N ARG A 122 -0.93 9.95 8.19
CA ARG A 122 -1.10 11.38 8.38
C ARG A 122 -0.87 12.18 7.10
N LEU A 123 -0.45 11.52 6.02
CA LEU A 123 -0.37 12.15 4.71
C LEU A 123 -1.74 12.69 4.28
N PRO A 124 -1.79 13.84 3.58
CA PRO A 124 -3.03 14.41 3.09
C PRO A 124 -3.67 13.53 2.02
N GLY A 125 -4.97 13.68 1.79
CA GLY A 125 -5.69 12.98 0.71
C GLY A 125 -6.19 11.58 1.11
N LYS A 126 -6.09 10.62 0.18
CA LYS A 126 -6.74 9.29 0.31
C LYS A 126 -6.11 8.38 1.38
N PHE A 127 -4.92 8.72 1.88
CA PHE A 127 -4.24 7.97 2.94
C PHE A 127 -5.01 7.92 4.27
N LYS A 128 -5.97 8.84 4.48
CA LYS A 128 -6.83 8.86 5.68
C LYS A 128 -7.99 7.88 5.63
N ASN A 129 -8.41 7.45 4.44
CA ASN A 129 -9.60 6.60 4.21
C ASN A 129 -9.17 5.24 3.64
N GLY A 130 -8.11 4.67 4.21
CA GLY A 130 -7.52 3.42 3.76
C GLY A 130 -8.31 2.18 4.20
N PHE A 131 -7.75 1.02 3.83
CA PHE A 131 -8.27 -0.30 4.15
C PHE A 131 -7.35 -1.00 5.14
N LEU A 132 -7.93 -1.66 6.14
CA LEU A 132 -7.19 -2.43 7.13
C LEU A 132 -7.27 -3.93 6.82
N PRO A 133 -6.18 -4.72 6.95
CA PRO A 133 -6.18 -6.17 6.75
C PRO A 133 -6.85 -6.93 7.91
N LEU A 134 -8.01 -6.47 8.36
CA LEU A 134 -8.90 -7.21 9.24
C LEU A 134 -10.05 -7.84 8.43
N LEU A 135 -10.28 -9.12 8.68
CA LEU A 135 -11.35 -9.90 8.02
C LEU A 135 -12.71 -9.72 8.71
N ARG A 136 -12.75 -9.20 9.94
CA ARG A 136 -13.97 -8.92 10.71
C ARG A 136 -14.01 -7.46 11.14
N SER A 137 -15.19 -6.86 11.15
CA SER A 137 -15.44 -5.60 11.84
C SER A 137 -15.28 -5.82 13.35
N LEU A 138 -14.61 -4.88 14.03
CA LEU A 138 -14.55 -4.83 15.49
C LEU A 138 -15.93 -4.62 16.11
#